data_AF-A0A9N8PES2-F1
#
_entry.id   AF-A0A9N8PES2-F1
#
_cell.length_a   1.000
_cell.length_b   1.000
_cell.length_c   1.000
_cell.angle_alpha   90.00
_cell.angle_beta   90.00
_cell.angle_gamma   90.00
#
_symmetry.space_group_name_H-M   'P 1'
#
loop_
_entity.id
_entity.type
_entity.pdbx_description
1 polymer ?
#
loop_
_entity_poly.entity_id
_entity_poly.type
_entity_poly.pdbx_seq_one_letter_code
_entity_poly.pdbx_strand_id
1 'polypeptide(L)'
;MVDTHPDVYPADFIKAGNELTHLDKDQSKPALIILNQPIADTRVLGRLWNHTSYRLCADGGANQLYDLFTQNDPSQLDRYVRRFAAFL
;
A
#
# COMPACT_ATOMS: atom_id res chain seq x y z
N MET A 1 -15.29 34.02 4.68
CA MET A 1 -15.82 32.66 4.43
C MET A 1 -14.68 31.73 4.77
N VAL A 2 -14.82 30.95 5.85
CA VAL A 2 -13.80 29.99 6.27
C VAL A 2 -13.95 28.78 5.37
N ASP A 3 -12.92 28.48 4.59
CA ASP A 3 -12.84 27.25 3.80
C ASP A 3 -12.70 26.08 4.78
N THR A 4 -13.83 25.54 5.23
CA THR A 4 -13.88 24.23 5.90
C THR A 4 -13.71 23.16 4.84
N HIS A 5 -12.47 22.97 4.36
CA HIS A 5 -12.11 21.68 3.82
C HIS A 5 -12.23 20.67 4.98
N PRO A 6 -13.04 19.60 4.85
CA PRO A 6 -13.04 18.56 5.87
C PRO A 6 -11.60 18.07 6.02
N ASP A 7 -11.12 17.94 7.27
CA ASP A 7 -9.81 17.36 7.55
C ASP A 7 -9.81 15.92 7.03
N VAL A 8 -9.39 15.72 5.78
CA VAL A 8 -9.31 14.40 5.18
C VAL A 8 -8.02 13.78 5.67
N TYR A 9 -8.13 12.88 6.66
CA TYR A 9 -6.96 12.14 7.11
C TYR A 9 -6.69 11.00 6.12
N PRO A 10 -5.42 10.71 5.80
CA PRO A 10 -5.06 9.58 4.93
C PRO A 10 -5.68 8.24 5.39
N ALA A 11 -5.88 8.09 6.71
CA ALA A 11 -6.51 6.91 7.30
C ALA A 11 -8.00 6.76 6.93
N ASP A 12 -8.69 7.83 6.56
CA ASP A 12 -10.11 7.78 6.22
C ASP A 12 -10.33 7.09 4.86
N PHE A 13 -9.38 7.18 3.93
CA PHE A 13 -9.39 6.38 2.70
C PHE A 13 -9.21 4.88 2.95
N ILE A 14 -8.56 4.50 4.04
CA ILE A 14 -8.42 3.09 4.44
C ILE A 14 -9.75 2.57 4.99
N LYS A 15 -10.51 3.41 5.71
CA LYS A 15 -11.83 3.07 6.27
C LYS A 15 -12.94 3.12 5.21
N ALA A 16 -12.85 4.04 4.26
CA ALA A 16 -13.85 4.31 3.23
C ALA A 16 -13.92 3.23 2.13
N GLY A 17 -13.07 2.19 2.15
CA GLY A 17 -13.22 1.02 1.27
C GLY A 17 -14.60 0.34 1.36
N ASN A 18 -15.39 0.65 2.40
CA ASN A 18 -16.78 0.24 2.54
C ASN A 18 -17.81 1.08 1.74
N GLU A 19 -17.48 2.26 1.21
CA GLU A 19 -18.43 3.14 0.49
C GLU A 19 -18.49 2.87 -1.02
N LEU A 20 -17.55 2.09 -1.56
CA LEU A 20 -17.54 1.63 -2.96
C LEU A 20 -18.44 0.39 -3.14
N THR A 21 -19.62 0.38 -2.50
CA THR A 21 -20.54 -0.78 -2.42
C THR A 21 -21.09 -1.27 -3.76
N HIS A 22 -20.95 -0.46 -4.83
CA HIS A 22 -21.36 -0.82 -6.18
C HIS A 22 -20.29 -1.58 -6.98
N LEU A 23 -19.06 -1.63 -6.47
CA LEU A 23 -17.97 -2.39 -7.05
C LEU A 23 -17.89 -3.77 -6.39
N ASP A 24 -17.47 -4.79 -7.14
CA ASP A 24 -17.21 -6.11 -6.55
C ASP A 24 -16.26 -5.99 -5.35
N LYS A 25 -16.39 -6.89 -4.37
CA LYS A 25 -15.65 -6.81 -3.09
C LYS A 25 -14.13 -6.68 -3.25
N ASP A 26 -13.55 -7.16 -4.36
CA ASP A 26 -12.13 -6.98 -4.68
C ASP A 26 -11.81 -5.70 -5.48
N GLN A 27 -12.77 -5.12 -6.19
CA GLN A 27 -12.67 -3.81 -6.84
C GLN A 27 -12.89 -2.63 -5.87
N SER A 28 -13.53 -2.88 -4.72
CA SER A 28 -13.74 -1.87 -3.67
C SER A 28 -12.49 -1.54 -2.84
N LYS A 29 -11.43 -2.36 -2.92
CA LYS A 29 -10.20 -2.14 -2.16
C LYS A 29 -9.27 -1.15 -2.88
N PRO A 30 -8.62 -0.24 -2.16
CA PRO A 30 -7.67 0.70 -2.74
C PRO A 30 -6.45 0.00 -3.35
N ALA A 31 -5.75 0.72 -4.23
CA ALA A 31 -4.43 0.33 -4.71
C ALA A 31 -3.33 0.89 -3.79
N LEU A 32 -2.23 0.15 -3.65
CA LEU A 32 -1.01 0.58 -2.97
C LEU A 32 0.06 0.90 -4.01
N ILE A 33 0.60 2.13 -3.96
CA ILE A 33 1.77 2.52 -4.74
C ILE A 33 2.96 2.64 -3.79
N ILE A 34 4.00 1.86 -4.04
CA ILE A 34 5.27 1.89 -3.31
C ILE A 34 6.25 2.71 -4.13
N LEU A 35 6.65 3.85 -3.57
CA LEU A 35 7.62 4.74 -4.18
C LEU A 35 9.05 4.26 -3.89
N ASN A 36 10.01 4.75 -4.65
CA ASN A 36 11.43 4.59 -4.40
C ASN A 36 11.89 5.45 -3.20
N GLN A 37 11.30 5.21 -2.03
CA GLN A 37 11.59 5.90 -0.77
C GLN A 37 11.78 4.87 0.34
N PRO A 38 12.67 5.13 1.33
CA PRO A 38 12.90 4.22 2.45
C PRO A 38 11.60 3.88 3.20
N ILE A 39 11.36 2.59 3.43
CA ILE A 39 10.20 2.12 4.17
C ILE A 39 10.59 2.00 5.66
N ALA A 40 9.98 2.84 6.50
CA ALA A 40 10.37 2.96 7.90
C ALA A 40 9.74 1.91 8.85
N ASP A 41 8.54 1.39 8.55
CA ASP A 41 7.81 0.48 9.46
C ASP A 41 7.14 -0.67 8.69
N THR A 42 7.61 -1.89 8.94
CA THR A 42 7.09 -3.15 8.37
C THR A 42 5.65 -3.43 8.78
N ARG A 43 5.20 -2.96 9.96
CA ARG A 43 3.83 -3.15 10.45
C ARG A 43 2.86 -2.24 9.71
N VAL A 44 3.26 -1.02 9.42
CA VAL A 44 2.47 -0.08 8.60
C VAL A 44 2.35 -0.63 7.19
N LEU A 45 3.45 -1.07 6.60
CA LEU A 45 3.45 -1.73 5.29
C LEU A 45 2.52 -2.94 5.27
N GLY A 46 2.61 -3.83 6.27
CA GLY A 46 1.75 -5.01 6.36
C GLY A 46 0.27 -4.68 6.49
N ARG A 47 -0.09 -3.62 7.23
CA ARG A 47 -1.47 -3.12 7.33
C ARG A 47 -1.96 -2.62 5.97
N LEU A 48 -1.21 -1.75 5.31
CA LEU A 48 -1.57 -1.24 3.99
C LEU A 48 -1.72 -2.39 2.98
N TRP A 49 -0.75 -3.29 2.97
CA TRP A 49 -0.73 -4.46 2.10
C TRP A 49 -1.98 -5.33 2.21
N ASN A 50 -2.48 -5.56 3.43
CA ASN A 50 -3.67 -6.38 3.66
C ASN A 50 -4.98 -5.67 3.28
N HIS A 51 -5.00 -4.34 3.24
CA HIS A 51 -6.19 -3.56 2.90
C HIS A 51 -6.28 -3.19 1.41
N THR A 52 -5.25 -3.50 0.61
CA THR A 52 -5.22 -3.16 -0.83
C THR A 52 -5.42 -4.39 -1.72
N SER A 53 -6.11 -4.24 -2.85
CA SER A 53 -6.24 -5.32 -3.86
C SER A 53 -5.13 -5.29 -4.89
N TYR A 54 -4.72 -4.08 -5.31
CA TYR A 54 -3.69 -3.86 -6.31
C TYR A 54 -2.45 -3.22 -5.69
N ARG A 55 -1.25 -3.61 -6.17
CA ARG A 55 0.03 -3.18 -5.61
C ARG A 55 1.00 -2.89 -6.74
N LEU A 56 1.58 -1.70 -6.72
CA LEU A 56 2.46 -1.17 -7.75
C LEU A 56 3.75 -0.68 -7.10
N CYS A 57 4.89 -1.03 -7.67
CA CYS A 57 6.18 -0.42 -7.34
C CYS A 57 6.56 0.57 -8.45
N ALA A 58 6.83 1.81 -8.08
CA ALA A 58 7.31 2.84 -8.99
C ALA A 58 8.83 2.94 -8.92
N ASP A 59 9.50 2.81 -10.07
CA ASP A 59 10.96 2.90 -10.18
C ASP A 59 11.64 1.92 -9.17
N GLY A 60 12.60 2.36 -8.37
CA GLY A 60 13.29 1.56 -7.35
C GLY A 60 12.46 1.15 -6.12
N GLY A 61 11.14 1.40 -6.09
CA GLY A 61 10.28 0.99 -4.96
C GLY A 61 10.31 -0.53 -4.67
N ALA A 62 10.56 -1.35 -5.70
CA ALA A 62 10.75 -2.79 -5.53
C ALA A 62 12.03 -3.11 -4.74
N ASN A 63 13.10 -2.34 -4.94
CA ASN A 63 14.36 -2.52 -4.21
C ASN A 63 14.18 -2.17 -2.74
N GLN A 64 13.43 -1.10 -2.43
CA GLN A 64 13.11 -0.72 -1.05
C GLN A 64 12.37 -1.85 -0.31
N LEU A 65 11.43 -2.51 -1.00
CA LEU A 65 10.71 -3.66 -0.44
C LEU A 65 11.64 -4.87 -0.23
N TYR A 66 12.50 -5.16 -1.20
CA TYR A 66 13.47 -6.26 -1.14
C TYR A 66 14.46 -6.08 0.01
N ASP A 67 15.03 -4.88 0.15
CA ASP A 67 15.99 -4.53 1.19
C ASP A 67 15.36 -4.64 2.58
N LEU A 68 14.12 -4.15 2.73
CA LEU A 68 13.37 -4.22 3.98
C LEU A 68 13.25 -5.66 4.50
N PHE A 69 12.82 -6.60 3.65
CA PHE A 69 12.61 -7.98 4.09
C PHE A 69 13.89 -8.79 4.15
N THR A 70 14.86 -8.55 3.26
CA THR A 70 16.17 -9.23 3.32
C THR A 70 16.92 -8.91 4.61
N GLN A 71 16.77 -7.68 5.13
CA GLN A 71 17.46 -7.26 6.35
C GLN A 71 16.70 -7.61 7.63
N ASN A 72 15.36 -7.61 7.61
CA ASN A 72 14.56 -7.75 8.83
C ASN A 72 13.90 -9.12 9.00
N ASP A 73 13.35 -9.70 7.92
CA ASP A 73 12.65 -11.00 7.97
C ASP A 73 12.59 -11.64 6.57
N PRO A 74 13.66 -12.35 6.16
CA PRO A 74 13.74 -12.95 4.82
C PRO A 74 12.64 -13.98 4.55
N SER A 75 12.05 -14.57 5.60
CA SER A 75 10.98 -15.58 5.46
C SER A 75 9.71 -15.00 4.84
N GLN A 76 9.50 -13.68 4.98
CA GLN A 76 8.33 -12.98 4.44
C GLN A 76 8.55 -12.47 3.01
N LEU A 77 9.79 -12.48 2.48
CA LEU A 77 10.13 -11.86 1.20
C LEU A 77 9.20 -12.33 0.05
N ASP A 78 8.97 -13.65 -0.04
CA ASP A 78 8.13 -14.25 -1.08
C ASP A 78 6.67 -13.75 -1.05
N ARG A 79 6.15 -13.42 0.14
CA ARG A 79 4.79 -12.89 0.31
C ARG A 79 4.63 -11.50 -0.34
N TYR A 80 5.69 -10.70 -0.29
CA TYR A 80 5.68 -9.31 -0.71
C TYR A 80 6.22 -9.14 -2.14
N VAL A 81 7.21 -9.91 -2.57
CA VAL A 81 7.82 -9.73 -3.91
C VAL A 81 6.99 -10.34 -5.03
N ARG A 82 6.24 -11.43 -4.78
CA ARG A 82 5.51 -12.13 -5.85
C ARG A 82 4.16 -11.53 -6.23
N ARG A 83 3.76 -10.39 -5.63
CA ARG A 83 2.37 -9.90 -5.73
C ARG A 83 2.22 -8.40 -6.05
N PHE A 84 3.22 -7.79 -6.67
CA PHE A 84 3.13 -6.42 -7.20
C PHE A 84 3.51 -6.38 -8.69
N ALA A 85 2.98 -5.38 -9.41
CA ALA A 85 3.47 -5.01 -10.74
C ALA A 85 4.61 -3.98 -10.60
N ALA A 86 5.69 -4.14 -11.36
CA ALA A 86 6.80 -3.20 -11.42
C ALA A 86 6.72 -2.40 -12.72
N PHE A 87 6.85 -1.07 -12.65
CA PHE A 87 7.15 -0.24 -13.81
C PHE A 87 8.59 0.24 -13.67
N LEU A 88 9.41 -0.14 -14.67
CA LEU A 88 10.78 0.33 -14.86
C LEU A 88 10.78 1.81 -15.28
#